data_AF-S3J7I0-F1
#
_entry.id   AF-S3J7I0-F1
#
_cell.length_a   1.000
_cell.length_b   1.000
_cell.length_c   1.000
_cell.angle_alpha   90.00
_cell.angle_beta   90.00
_cell.angle_gamma   90.00
#
_symmetry.space_group_name_H-M   'P 1'
#
loop_
_entity.id
_entity.type
_entity.pdbx_description
1 polymer ?
#
loop_
_entity_poly.entity_id
_entity_poly.type
_entity_poly.pdbx_seq_one_letter_code
_entity_poly.pdbx_strand_id
1 'polypeptide(L)'
;MIATPVSSKSNPITEIRPGLPTICGWEQEIAAIVNHDDPIFLPTTNLKLDNIKAGFACALHMHQPTIPAGVNGELICNLQHMFENLGDGDNHNASVFAWCYSRMGDFIPELVAEGCNPRIMLDYSGNLLWGLVQMGRQDILDKLKLITCNSQYQPYVEWLGTMWSHAVAPSTPIPDLKLQMQAWQTYFASIFGVDALKRVKGFSPPEMHLPNHPDTLYEYIKALKECGYRWLLVQEHSVENLDGSGLSQEQKYIPNRLVARNSRGEVIAITALIKTQGSDTKLVAQMQPYHEAKCRGKQQIGGVWVPSLGSQIADGENGGVMMNEFPRDFPNPWREMQGGSSVAGFNGTEYLELIEAAGVNPQDYPPIQAVHKHKIWQRVNPDAATPEAVEQAIAELKQTDHRFSMDGASWTNDLSWVRGYENVLEPMNQLSAQFHEKYDPLVQADPSFTRRPDYLEALLYNLLVQTSCFRYWGQGTWTDYARTLYERGAALTR
;
A
#
# COMPACT_ATOMS: atom_id res chain seq x y z
N MET A 1 24.44 19.93 -30.18
CA MET A 1 23.28 19.27 -30.82
C MET A 1 22.12 19.39 -29.86
N ILE A 2 21.09 20.12 -30.28
CA ILE A 2 19.91 20.40 -29.47
C ILE A 2 19.13 19.09 -29.37
N ALA A 3 18.99 18.54 -28.16
CA ALA A 3 18.22 17.34 -27.91
C ALA A 3 16.74 17.64 -28.15
N THR A 4 16.20 17.06 -29.21
CA THR A 4 14.77 17.06 -29.50
C THR A 4 14.05 16.29 -28.38
N PRO A 5 13.00 16.82 -27.76
CA PRO A 5 12.24 16.07 -26.76
C PRO A 5 11.58 14.89 -27.47
N VAL A 6 11.85 13.68 -26.97
CA VAL A 6 11.10 12.48 -27.38
C VAL A 6 9.68 12.69 -26.88
N SER A 7 8.79 13.08 -27.79
CA SER A 7 7.34 13.00 -27.56
C SER A 7 7.02 11.53 -27.25
N SER A 8 6.72 11.23 -25.99
CA SER A 8 6.29 9.91 -25.57
C SER A 8 4.90 9.64 -26.11
N LYS A 9 4.82 9.15 -27.34
CA LYS A 9 3.66 8.37 -27.78
C LYS A 9 3.67 7.04 -27.02
N SER A 10 3.39 7.08 -25.73
CA SER A 10 3.03 5.86 -25.00
C SER A 10 1.74 5.35 -25.62
N ASN A 11 1.72 4.10 -26.08
CA ASN A 11 0.46 3.47 -26.46
C ASN A 11 -0.51 3.61 -25.27
N PRO A 12 -1.72 4.13 -25.47
CA PRO A 12 -2.68 4.26 -24.39
C PRO A 12 -2.97 2.86 -23.81
N ILE A 13 -3.07 2.77 -22.48
CA ILE A 13 -3.62 1.58 -21.82
C ILE A 13 -5.09 1.51 -22.23
N THR A 14 -5.45 0.51 -23.02
CA THR A 14 -6.81 0.34 -23.55
C THR A 14 -7.57 -0.73 -22.78
N GLU A 15 -8.88 -0.68 -22.77
CA GLU A 15 -9.67 -1.74 -22.15
C GLU A 15 -9.60 -3.04 -22.97
N ILE A 16 -9.41 -4.19 -22.31
CA ILE A 16 -9.44 -5.52 -22.97
C ILE A 16 -10.88 -5.97 -23.21
N ARG A 17 -11.74 -5.79 -22.20
CA ARG A 17 -13.14 -6.23 -22.22
C ARG A 17 -14.02 -5.18 -21.54
N PRO A 18 -15.01 -4.62 -22.25
CA PRO A 18 -15.97 -3.68 -21.68
C PRO A 18 -16.57 -4.17 -20.36
N GLY A 19 -16.45 -3.35 -19.32
CA GLY A 19 -17.05 -3.58 -18.01
C GLY A 19 -16.18 -4.34 -17.00
N LEU A 20 -15.02 -4.84 -17.40
CA LEU A 20 -14.01 -5.43 -16.50
C LEU A 20 -12.85 -4.44 -16.27
N PRO A 21 -12.18 -4.48 -15.10
CA PRO A 21 -11.10 -3.55 -14.82
C PRO A 21 -9.87 -3.90 -15.66
N THR A 22 -9.13 -2.88 -16.11
CA THR A 22 -7.89 -3.07 -16.88
C THR A 22 -6.72 -3.40 -15.95
N ILE A 23 -6.55 -4.67 -15.60
CA ILE A 23 -5.62 -5.15 -14.55
C ILE A 23 -4.45 -6.02 -15.06
N CYS A 24 -4.38 -6.29 -16.36
CA CYS A 24 -3.31 -7.08 -16.98
C CYS A 24 -3.18 -6.71 -18.46
N GLY A 25 -2.15 -7.19 -19.14
CA GLY A 25 -1.94 -6.97 -20.59
C GLY A 25 -0.89 -5.91 -20.93
N TRP A 26 -0.39 -5.17 -19.94
CA TRP A 26 0.62 -4.11 -20.11
C TRP A 26 1.82 -4.31 -19.18
N GLU A 27 2.13 -5.56 -18.80
CA GLU A 27 3.13 -5.84 -17.77
C GLU A 27 4.51 -5.27 -18.13
N GLN A 28 4.92 -5.37 -19.40
CA GLN A 28 6.21 -4.84 -19.86
C GLN A 28 6.22 -3.31 -19.94
N GLU A 29 5.15 -2.71 -20.46
CA GLU A 29 5.01 -1.25 -20.53
C GLU A 29 4.99 -0.63 -19.13
N ILE A 30 4.21 -1.21 -18.21
CA ILE A 30 4.13 -0.78 -16.81
C ILE A 30 5.50 -0.93 -16.13
N ALA A 31 6.18 -2.07 -16.31
CA ALA A 31 7.51 -2.27 -15.75
C ALA A 31 8.51 -1.21 -16.22
N ALA A 32 8.49 -0.83 -17.50
CA ALA A 32 9.34 0.23 -18.03
C ALA A 32 8.99 1.63 -17.49
N ILE A 33 7.70 1.87 -17.20
CA ILE A 33 7.22 3.14 -16.63
C ILE A 33 7.68 3.30 -15.17
N VAL A 34 7.61 2.24 -14.36
CA VAL A 34 7.86 2.33 -12.91
C VAL A 34 9.33 2.17 -12.53
N ASN A 35 10.12 1.44 -13.33
CA ASN A 35 11.53 1.19 -13.09
C ASN A 35 12.44 2.26 -13.74
N HIS A 36 12.30 3.50 -13.29
CA HIS A 36 13.21 4.60 -13.60
C HIS A 36 13.76 5.19 -12.30
N ASP A 37 14.90 5.90 -12.38
CA ASP A 37 15.62 6.47 -11.23
C ASP A 37 15.47 7.99 -11.09
N ASP A 38 14.68 8.63 -11.95
CA ASP A 38 14.48 10.09 -11.87
C ASP A 38 13.87 10.50 -10.52
N PRO A 39 14.26 11.67 -9.99
CA PRO A 39 13.62 12.23 -8.82
C PRO A 39 12.21 12.74 -9.16
N ILE A 40 11.28 12.53 -8.25
CA ILE A 40 9.87 12.88 -8.37
C ILE A 40 9.60 14.28 -7.85
N PHE A 41 10.11 14.61 -6.65
CA PHE A 41 9.80 15.86 -5.96
C PHE A 41 10.96 16.85 -5.96
N LEU A 42 12.23 16.40 -5.97
CA LEU A 42 13.38 17.33 -5.95
C LEU A 42 13.33 18.45 -7.00
N PRO A 43 12.89 18.22 -8.26
CA PRO A 43 12.85 19.28 -9.25
C PRO A 43 11.85 20.40 -8.95
N THR A 44 10.84 20.13 -8.10
CA THR A 44 9.70 21.02 -7.88
C THR A 44 9.43 21.37 -6.41
N THR A 45 10.02 20.64 -5.46
CA THR A 45 9.79 20.88 -4.04
C THR A 45 10.29 22.26 -3.63
N ASN A 46 9.49 22.95 -2.81
CA ASN A 46 9.82 24.25 -2.25
C ASN A 46 10.40 24.14 -0.82
N LEU A 47 10.58 22.92 -0.31
CA LEU A 47 11.13 22.68 1.02
C LEU A 47 12.65 22.87 1.00
N LYS A 48 13.16 23.52 2.05
CA LYS A 48 14.60 23.73 2.26
C LYS A 48 15.00 22.99 3.53
N LEU A 49 15.64 21.84 3.37
CA LEU A 49 15.96 20.92 4.47
C LEU A 49 16.69 21.61 5.64
N ASP A 50 17.61 22.54 5.33
CA ASP A 50 18.38 23.28 6.33
C ASP A 50 17.52 24.05 7.33
N ASN A 51 16.37 24.57 6.90
CA ASN A 51 15.46 25.39 7.70
C ASN A 51 14.48 24.56 8.53
N ILE A 52 14.43 23.24 8.33
CA ILE A 52 13.43 22.36 8.91
C ILE A 52 14.09 21.56 10.04
N LYS A 53 13.56 21.67 11.26
CA LYS A 53 14.03 20.89 12.42
C LYS A 53 13.38 19.51 12.50
N ALA A 54 12.13 19.39 12.07
CA ALA A 54 11.33 18.17 12.12
C ALA A 54 10.20 18.25 11.09
N GLY A 55 9.61 17.12 10.76
CA GLY A 55 8.51 17.03 9.82
C GLY A 55 7.48 16.00 10.20
N PHE A 56 6.38 16.04 9.48
CA PHE A 56 5.32 15.05 9.58
C PHE A 56 4.86 14.61 8.19
N ALA A 57 4.37 13.38 8.09
CA ALA A 57 3.79 12.82 6.89
C ALA A 57 2.47 12.12 7.24
N CYS A 58 1.40 12.46 6.53
CA CYS A 58 0.09 11.85 6.70
C CYS A 58 -0.28 11.07 5.43
N ALA A 59 -0.81 9.87 5.61
CA ALA A 59 -1.44 9.09 4.56
C ALA A 59 -2.91 8.79 4.90
N LEU A 60 -3.76 8.74 3.88
CA LEU A 60 -5.12 8.24 3.98
C LEU A 60 -5.24 6.95 3.17
N HIS A 61 -5.67 5.89 3.84
CA HIS A 61 -6.03 4.61 3.24
C HIS A 61 -7.52 4.61 2.92
N MET A 62 -7.93 4.25 1.70
CA MET A 62 -9.31 4.27 1.24
C MET A 62 -9.65 2.93 0.57
N HIS A 63 -10.69 2.25 1.06
CA HIS A 63 -11.00 0.91 0.60
C HIS A 63 -12.49 0.55 0.69
N GLN A 64 -12.98 -0.10 -0.38
CA GLN A 64 -14.22 -0.87 -0.38
C GLN A 64 -13.99 -2.17 -1.14
N PRO A 65 -14.49 -3.31 -0.64
CA PRO A 65 -14.39 -4.57 -1.35
C PRO A 65 -15.39 -4.63 -2.52
N THR A 66 -15.05 -5.39 -3.55
CA THR A 66 -16.02 -5.87 -4.54
C THR A 66 -16.68 -7.14 -4.02
N ILE A 67 -18.02 -7.20 -4.06
CA ILE A 67 -18.83 -8.30 -3.55
C ILE A 67 -19.80 -8.81 -4.64
N PRO A 68 -20.11 -10.13 -4.68
CA PRO A 68 -21.07 -10.71 -5.62
C PRO A 68 -22.52 -10.51 -5.13
N ALA A 69 -22.89 -9.27 -4.80
CA ALA A 69 -24.16 -8.92 -4.17
C ALA A 69 -25.09 -8.06 -5.05
N GLY A 70 -24.82 -7.98 -6.36
CA GLY A 70 -25.76 -7.40 -7.32
C GLY A 70 -27.10 -8.14 -7.33
N VAL A 71 -28.13 -7.54 -7.93
CA VAL A 71 -29.50 -8.08 -7.96
C VAL A 71 -29.55 -9.53 -8.46
N ASN A 72 -28.70 -9.90 -9.42
CA ASN A 72 -28.58 -11.28 -9.93
C ASN A 72 -27.21 -11.90 -9.56
N GLY A 73 -26.56 -11.39 -8.51
CA GLY A 73 -25.24 -11.82 -8.05
C GLY A 73 -24.09 -11.24 -8.87
N GLU A 74 -24.26 -10.14 -9.58
CA GLU A 74 -23.18 -9.43 -10.26
C GLU A 74 -22.12 -8.93 -9.26
N LEU A 75 -20.89 -8.71 -9.76
CA LEU A 75 -19.82 -8.09 -8.99
C LEU A 75 -20.06 -6.58 -8.89
N ILE A 76 -20.36 -6.12 -7.68
CA ILE A 76 -20.58 -4.69 -7.37
C ILE A 76 -19.63 -4.23 -6.27
N CYS A 77 -19.36 -2.94 -6.22
CA CYS A 77 -18.67 -2.34 -5.08
C CYS A 77 -19.55 -2.38 -3.84
N ASN A 78 -18.99 -2.67 -2.67
CA ASN A 78 -19.74 -2.61 -1.42
C ASN A 78 -20.35 -1.21 -1.15
N LEU A 79 -19.70 -0.13 -1.62
CA LEU A 79 -20.29 1.21 -1.54
C LEU A 79 -21.63 1.30 -2.31
N GLN A 80 -21.73 0.64 -3.48
CA GLN A 80 -22.98 0.57 -4.23
C GLN A 80 -24.04 -0.17 -3.41
N HIS A 81 -23.68 -1.32 -2.84
CA HIS A 81 -24.56 -2.07 -1.97
C HIS A 81 -25.06 -1.23 -0.78
N MET A 82 -24.19 -0.42 -0.16
CA MET A 82 -24.59 0.50 0.91
C MET A 82 -25.62 1.53 0.43
N PHE A 83 -25.43 2.14 -0.74
CA PHE A 83 -26.40 3.09 -1.30
C PHE A 83 -27.75 2.45 -1.62
N GLU A 84 -27.75 1.21 -2.08
CA GLU A 84 -28.97 0.47 -2.42
C GLU A 84 -29.72 -0.02 -1.17
N ASN A 85 -29.04 -0.12 -0.02
CA ASN A 85 -29.57 -0.71 1.22
C ASN A 85 -29.35 0.19 2.45
N LEU A 86 -29.72 1.47 2.35
CA LEU A 86 -29.47 2.48 3.41
C LEU A 86 -30.07 2.15 4.79
N GLY A 87 -31.12 1.31 4.83
CA GLY A 87 -31.78 0.90 6.08
C GLY A 87 -30.98 -0.14 6.89
N ASP A 88 -29.95 -0.74 6.30
CA ASP A 88 -29.24 -1.86 6.89
C ASP A 88 -27.96 -1.39 7.62
N GLY A 89 -27.94 -1.52 8.94
CA GLY A 89 -26.76 -1.21 9.76
C GLY A 89 -26.17 0.17 9.48
N ASP A 90 -24.86 0.20 9.21
CA ASP A 90 -24.09 1.43 8.96
C ASP A 90 -24.15 1.93 7.50
N ASN A 91 -24.97 1.31 6.65
CA ASN A 91 -25.11 1.70 5.24
C ASN A 91 -25.62 3.13 5.05
N HIS A 92 -26.32 3.69 6.04
CA HIS A 92 -26.72 5.09 6.08
C HIS A 92 -25.55 6.07 5.91
N ASN A 93 -24.31 5.63 6.18
CA ASN A 93 -23.10 6.42 5.98
C ASN A 93 -22.57 6.43 4.53
N ALA A 94 -23.18 5.74 3.56
CA ALA A 94 -22.67 5.63 2.19
C ALA A 94 -22.27 6.97 1.55
N SER A 95 -23.07 8.02 1.76
CA SER A 95 -22.77 9.38 1.28
C SER A 95 -21.54 10.00 1.95
N VAL A 96 -21.32 9.73 3.24
CA VAL A 96 -20.16 10.20 4.01
C VAL A 96 -18.89 9.47 3.55
N PHE A 97 -18.96 8.15 3.33
CA PHE A 97 -17.85 7.38 2.74
C PHE A 97 -17.46 7.95 1.37
N ALA A 98 -18.45 8.15 0.51
CA ALA A 98 -18.24 8.76 -0.79
C ALA A 98 -17.58 10.16 -0.72
N TRP A 99 -17.99 10.98 0.26
CA TRP A 99 -17.35 12.28 0.47
C TRP A 99 -15.90 12.13 0.95
N CYS A 100 -15.61 11.19 1.85
CA CYS A 100 -14.23 10.88 2.30
C CYS A 100 -13.31 10.57 1.13
N TYR A 101 -13.79 9.83 0.13
CA TYR A 101 -13.05 9.50 -1.10
C TYR A 101 -12.82 10.69 -2.04
N SER A 102 -13.54 11.79 -1.85
CA SER A 102 -13.50 12.95 -2.75
C SER A 102 -12.82 14.18 -2.14
N ARG A 103 -12.87 14.32 -0.80
CA ARG A 103 -12.62 15.58 -0.08
C ARG A 103 -11.21 16.15 -0.28
N MET A 104 -10.21 15.31 -0.50
CA MET A 104 -8.85 15.79 -0.77
C MET A 104 -8.77 16.56 -2.10
N GLY A 105 -9.66 16.26 -3.05
CA GLY A 105 -9.80 17.02 -4.28
C GLY A 105 -10.40 18.42 -4.10
N ASP A 106 -10.99 18.72 -2.94
CA ASP A 106 -11.43 20.05 -2.57
C ASP A 106 -10.38 20.75 -1.67
N PHE A 107 -9.93 20.06 -0.61
CA PHE A 107 -9.04 20.65 0.40
C PHE A 107 -7.69 21.06 -0.16
N ILE A 108 -7.10 20.27 -1.07
CA ILE A 108 -5.78 20.60 -1.63
C ILE A 108 -5.86 21.88 -2.48
N PRO A 109 -6.77 22.00 -3.48
CA PRO A 109 -6.95 23.26 -4.21
C PRO A 109 -7.24 24.47 -3.32
N GLU A 110 -8.14 24.33 -2.34
CA GLU A 110 -8.48 25.43 -1.41
C GLU A 110 -7.27 25.93 -0.64
N LEU A 111 -6.52 25.02 0.00
CA LEU A 111 -5.32 25.36 0.76
C LEU A 111 -4.23 25.97 -0.12
N VAL A 112 -4.03 25.45 -1.33
CA VAL A 112 -3.06 26.02 -2.28
C VAL A 112 -3.47 27.42 -2.71
N ALA A 113 -4.76 27.66 -2.95
CA ALA A 113 -5.29 28.99 -3.29
C ALA A 113 -5.12 29.99 -2.13
N GLU A 114 -5.17 29.52 -0.87
CA GLU A 114 -4.87 30.32 0.33
C GLU A 114 -3.36 30.61 0.50
N GLY A 115 -2.48 30.04 -0.34
CA GLY A 115 -1.04 30.16 -0.21
C GLY A 115 -0.41 29.20 0.80
N CYS A 116 -1.16 28.18 1.25
CA CYS A 116 -0.61 27.10 2.07
C CYS A 116 0.28 26.15 1.25
N ASN A 117 0.95 25.24 1.95
CA ASN A 117 1.87 24.24 1.39
C ASN A 117 1.50 22.81 1.84
N PRO A 118 0.29 22.31 1.50
CA PRO A 118 -0.24 21.05 2.04
C PRO A 118 0.46 19.81 1.49
N ARG A 119 0.61 18.75 2.30
CA ARG A 119 1.06 17.42 1.84
C ARG A 119 0.10 16.34 2.32
N ILE A 120 -0.18 15.39 1.44
CA ILE A 120 -0.95 14.20 1.78
C ILE A 120 -0.55 13.04 0.87
N MET A 121 -0.39 11.86 1.48
CA MET A 121 -0.24 10.61 0.76
C MET A 121 -1.60 9.92 0.63
N LEU A 122 -1.90 9.35 -0.54
CA LEU A 122 -3.17 8.68 -0.83
C LEU A 122 -2.92 7.21 -1.20
N ASP A 123 -3.59 6.31 -0.50
CA ASP A 123 -3.65 4.88 -0.79
C ASP A 123 -5.11 4.52 -1.08
N TYR A 124 -5.41 4.18 -2.34
CA TYR A 124 -6.73 3.69 -2.74
C TYR A 124 -6.59 2.30 -3.32
N SER A 125 -7.39 1.36 -2.82
CA SER A 125 -7.40 0.01 -3.39
C SER A 125 -7.94 0.02 -4.83
N GLY A 126 -7.50 -0.96 -5.62
CA GLY A 126 -8.02 -1.18 -6.98
C GLY A 126 -9.52 -1.47 -7.00
N ASN A 127 -10.01 -2.28 -6.05
CA ASN A 127 -11.46 -2.54 -5.89
C ASN A 127 -12.28 -1.25 -5.74
N LEU A 128 -11.85 -0.31 -4.89
CA LEU A 128 -12.56 0.95 -4.69
C LEU A 128 -12.58 1.78 -5.98
N LEU A 129 -11.42 1.95 -6.62
CA LEU A 129 -11.33 2.69 -7.88
C LEU A 129 -12.22 2.07 -8.95
N TRP A 130 -12.27 0.74 -9.03
CA TRP A 130 -13.13 0.04 -9.98
C TRP A 130 -14.60 0.25 -9.66
N GLY A 131 -14.97 0.14 -8.38
CA GLY A 131 -16.29 0.46 -7.90
C GLY A 131 -16.75 1.87 -8.26
N LEU A 132 -15.91 2.88 -8.09
CA LEU A 132 -16.22 4.26 -8.45
C LEU A 132 -16.48 4.43 -9.96
N VAL A 133 -15.72 3.72 -10.80
CA VAL A 133 -15.95 3.68 -12.26
C VAL A 133 -17.26 2.98 -12.59
N GLN A 134 -17.54 1.81 -12.00
CA GLN A 134 -18.78 1.04 -12.22
C GLN A 134 -20.02 1.85 -11.81
N MET A 135 -19.94 2.57 -10.69
CA MET A 135 -21.00 3.41 -10.17
C MET A 135 -21.17 4.74 -10.91
N GLY A 136 -20.27 5.07 -11.86
CA GLY A 136 -20.29 6.35 -12.58
C GLY A 136 -20.04 7.56 -11.68
N ARG A 137 -19.25 7.42 -10.61
CA ARG A 137 -18.94 8.48 -9.62
C ARG A 137 -17.92 9.48 -10.15
N GLN A 138 -18.28 10.15 -11.25
CA GLN A 138 -17.43 11.14 -11.90
C GLN A 138 -17.17 12.35 -11.00
N ASP A 139 -18.10 12.66 -10.08
CA ASP A 139 -17.94 13.67 -9.03
C ASP A 139 -16.74 13.39 -8.09
N ILE A 140 -16.34 12.12 -7.94
CA ILE A 140 -15.16 11.72 -7.18
C ILE A 140 -13.95 11.60 -8.11
N LEU A 141 -14.11 10.88 -9.24
CA LEU A 141 -13.00 10.60 -10.16
C LEU A 141 -12.40 11.87 -10.77
N ASP A 142 -13.21 12.88 -11.11
CA ASP A 142 -12.70 14.16 -11.62
C ASP A 142 -11.89 14.93 -10.58
N LYS A 143 -12.33 14.90 -9.32
CA LYS A 143 -11.60 15.53 -8.20
C LYS A 143 -10.25 14.85 -7.96
N LEU A 144 -10.22 13.51 -7.99
CA LEU A 144 -8.98 12.76 -7.88
C LEU A 144 -8.06 13.03 -9.08
N LYS A 145 -8.60 13.05 -10.32
CA LYS A 145 -7.83 13.41 -11.53
C LYS A 145 -7.28 14.83 -11.44
N LEU A 146 -8.03 15.79 -10.89
CA LEU A 146 -7.58 17.16 -10.71
C LEU A 146 -6.30 17.22 -9.89
N ILE A 147 -6.30 16.66 -8.67
CA ILE A 147 -5.13 16.73 -7.78
C ILE A 147 -3.99 15.81 -8.21
N THR A 148 -4.27 14.80 -9.05
CA THR A 148 -3.29 13.82 -9.51
C THR A 148 -2.59 14.25 -10.79
N CYS A 149 -3.35 14.77 -11.76
CA CYS A 149 -2.84 14.99 -13.11
C CYS A 149 -2.45 16.45 -13.36
N ASN A 150 -3.05 17.41 -12.66
CA ASN A 150 -2.71 18.83 -12.82
C ASN A 150 -1.36 19.13 -12.16
N SER A 151 -0.40 19.64 -12.95
CA SER A 151 0.95 20.01 -12.48
C SER A 151 0.96 21.01 -11.33
N GLN A 152 -0.08 21.84 -11.19
CA GLN A 152 -0.22 22.74 -10.05
C GLN A 152 -0.34 21.99 -8.72
N TYR A 153 -0.98 20.82 -8.71
CA TYR A 153 -1.27 20.07 -7.48
C TYR A 153 -0.35 18.88 -7.22
N GLN A 154 0.37 18.42 -8.25
CA GLN A 154 1.31 17.29 -8.15
C GLN A 154 2.33 17.39 -6.99
N PRO A 155 2.89 18.56 -6.63
CA PRO A 155 3.83 18.65 -5.51
C PRO A 155 3.22 18.35 -4.14
N TYR A 156 1.89 18.45 -4.00
CA TYR A 156 1.18 18.37 -2.73
C TYR A 156 0.57 16.99 -2.45
N VAL A 157 0.53 16.11 -3.45
CA VAL A 157 -0.12 14.79 -3.35
C VAL A 157 0.80 13.70 -3.89
N GLU A 158 1.14 12.75 -3.02
CA GLU A 158 1.80 11.50 -3.39
C GLU A 158 0.78 10.36 -3.37
N TRP A 159 0.76 9.53 -4.41
CA TRP A 159 0.04 8.27 -4.40
C TRP A 159 0.97 7.16 -3.91
N LEU A 160 0.47 6.31 -3.03
CA LEU A 160 1.13 5.08 -2.61
C LEU A 160 0.54 3.91 -3.39
N GLY A 161 1.39 2.97 -3.79
CA GLY A 161 0.93 1.68 -4.29
C GLY A 161 0.34 0.83 -3.18
N THR A 162 -0.54 -0.09 -3.56
CA THR A 162 -1.13 -1.11 -2.69
C THR A 162 -1.45 -2.37 -3.50
N MET A 163 -2.04 -3.39 -2.87
CA MET A 163 -2.56 -4.57 -3.58
C MET A 163 -3.91 -4.24 -4.21
N TRP A 164 -4.12 -4.63 -5.47
CA TRP A 164 -5.32 -4.26 -6.23
C TRP A 164 -6.62 -4.64 -5.49
N SER A 165 -6.75 -5.88 -5.03
CA SER A 165 -7.96 -6.31 -4.32
C SER A 165 -7.92 -6.11 -2.80
N HIS A 166 -6.92 -5.37 -2.28
CA HIS A 166 -6.69 -5.26 -0.83
C HIS A 166 -6.34 -6.61 -0.16
N ALA A 167 -5.49 -7.38 -0.83
CA ALA A 167 -4.97 -8.64 -0.30
C ALA A 167 -3.87 -8.41 0.75
N VAL A 168 -3.88 -9.15 1.86
CA VAL A 168 -2.83 -9.08 2.89
C VAL A 168 -1.71 -10.08 2.60
N ALA A 169 -0.48 -9.56 2.45
CA ALA A 169 0.69 -10.31 2.01
C ALA A 169 0.98 -11.61 2.77
N PRO A 170 0.82 -11.71 4.11
CA PRO A 170 1.14 -12.94 4.86
C PRO A 170 0.26 -14.14 4.49
N SER A 171 -0.93 -13.90 3.96
CA SER A 171 -1.89 -14.95 3.59
C SER A 171 -2.07 -15.09 2.07
N THR A 172 -1.51 -14.17 1.29
CA THR A 172 -1.62 -14.18 -0.17
C THR A 172 -0.65 -15.23 -0.72
N PRO A 173 -1.06 -16.09 -1.67
CA PRO A 173 -0.14 -17.01 -2.32
C PRO A 173 1.04 -16.24 -2.92
N ILE A 174 2.27 -16.72 -2.69
CA ILE A 174 3.50 -16.01 -3.08
C ILE A 174 3.50 -15.59 -4.58
N PRO A 175 3.11 -16.46 -5.54
CA PRO A 175 3.06 -16.09 -6.95
C PRO A 175 2.11 -14.91 -7.27
N ASP A 176 1.06 -14.72 -6.47
CA ASP A 176 0.06 -13.68 -6.69
C ASP A 176 0.47 -12.31 -6.14
N LEU A 177 1.47 -12.23 -5.26
CA LEU A 177 1.93 -10.97 -4.68
C LEU A 177 2.29 -9.93 -5.75
N LYS A 178 3.01 -10.37 -6.79
CA LYS A 178 3.37 -9.50 -7.91
C LYS A 178 2.17 -9.19 -8.81
N LEU A 179 1.29 -10.17 -9.05
CA LEU A 179 0.07 -9.96 -9.84
C LEU A 179 -0.83 -8.88 -9.23
N GLN A 180 -1.01 -8.88 -7.90
CA GLN A 180 -1.76 -7.85 -7.18
C GLN A 180 -1.18 -6.44 -7.38
N MET A 181 0.14 -6.31 -7.30
CA MET A 181 0.82 -5.01 -7.48
C MET A 181 0.72 -4.53 -8.92
N GLN A 182 0.97 -5.40 -9.90
CA GLN A 182 0.90 -5.06 -11.32
C GLN A 182 -0.52 -4.74 -11.76
N ALA A 183 -1.51 -5.44 -11.21
CA ALA A 183 -2.92 -5.13 -11.41
C ALA A 183 -3.28 -3.73 -10.91
N TRP A 184 -2.76 -3.35 -9.74
CA TRP A 184 -2.96 -2.00 -9.21
C TRP A 184 -2.32 -0.95 -10.11
N GLN A 185 -1.07 -1.15 -10.53
CA GLN A 185 -0.35 -0.18 -11.37
C GLN A 185 -1.01 -0.01 -12.75
N THR A 186 -1.39 -1.12 -13.38
CA THR A 186 -2.08 -1.12 -14.68
C THR A 186 -3.40 -0.37 -14.58
N TYR A 187 -4.19 -0.68 -13.53
CA TYR A 187 -5.49 -0.05 -13.37
C TYR A 187 -5.40 1.42 -12.98
N PHE A 188 -4.46 1.78 -12.10
CA PHE A 188 -4.16 3.16 -11.74
C PHE A 188 -3.78 3.99 -12.98
N ALA A 189 -2.87 3.48 -13.81
CA ALA A 189 -2.48 4.15 -15.04
C ALA A 189 -3.60 4.25 -16.08
N SER A 190 -4.55 3.30 -16.10
CA SER A 190 -5.73 3.40 -16.96
C SER A 190 -6.68 4.56 -16.58
N ILE A 191 -6.70 4.96 -15.30
CA ILE A 191 -7.55 6.05 -14.79
C ILE A 191 -6.82 7.39 -14.82
N PHE A 192 -5.58 7.43 -14.34
CA PHE A 192 -4.82 8.67 -14.09
C PHE A 192 -3.71 8.94 -15.10
N GLY A 193 -3.38 7.96 -15.95
CA GLY A 193 -2.32 8.05 -16.94
C GLY A 193 -0.94 7.62 -16.43
N VAL A 194 -0.05 7.32 -17.37
CA VAL A 194 1.29 6.80 -17.08
C VAL A 194 2.19 7.79 -16.34
N ASP A 195 2.01 9.09 -16.58
CA ASP A 195 2.82 10.12 -15.89
C ASP A 195 2.46 10.25 -14.42
N ALA A 196 1.21 9.97 -14.05
CA ALA A 196 0.84 9.83 -12.64
C ALA A 196 1.49 8.57 -12.03
N LEU A 197 1.44 7.43 -12.74
CA LEU A 197 2.02 6.18 -12.27
C LEU A 197 3.54 6.27 -12.04
N LYS A 198 4.29 6.96 -12.91
CA LYS A 198 5.75 7.16 -12.73
C LYS A 198 6.11 7.71 -11.36
N ARG A 199 5.25 8.56 -10.79
CA ARG A 199 5.47 9.22 -9.50
C ARG A 199 5.19 8.34 -8.28
N VAL A 200 4.59 7.16 -8.46
CA VAL A 200 4.29 6.23 -7.37
C VAL A 200 5.56 5.46 -7.01
N LYS A 201 6.19 5.79 -5.88
CA LYS A 201 7.40 5.12 -5.37
C LYS A 201 7.24 4.53 -3.97
N GLY A 202 6.29 5.02 -3.18
CA GLY A 202 5.94 4.43 -1.89
C GLY A 202 4.91 3.30 -2.01
N PHE A 203 4.94 2.38 -1.05
CA PHE A 203 3.94 1.31 -0.92
C PHE A 203 3.31 1.29 0.48
N SER A 204 1.99 1.15 0.51
CA SER A 204 1.19 0.97 1.71
C SER A 204 0.66 -0.47 1.75
N PRO A 205 1.17 -1.33 2.64
CA PRO A 205 0.63 -2.68 2.77
C PRO A 205 -0.82 -2.63 3.25
N PRO A 206 -1.76 -3.37 2.62
CA PRO A 206 -3.10 -3.58 3.16
C PRO A 206 -3.05 -4.02 4.63
N GLU A 207 -3.89 -3.40 5.47
CA GLU A 207 -3.90 -3.60 6.93
C GLU A 207 -2.57 -3.30 7.63
N MET A 208 -1.65 -2.63 6.92
CA MET A 208 -0.26 -2.44 7.29
C MET A 208 0.43 -3.76 7.66
N HIS A 209 0.02 -4.85 7.01
CA HIS A 209 0.36 -6.20 7.41
C HIS A 209 1.68 -6.66 6.80
N LEU A 210 2.74 -6.69 7.62
CA LEU A 210 4.06 -7.14 7.18
C LEU A 210 4.21 -8.67 7.39
N PRO A 211 4.57 -9.45 6.35
CA PRO A 211 4.86 -10.88 6.52
C PRO A 211 6.13 -11.10 7.33
N ASN A 212 6.09 -12.04 8.26
CA ASN A 212 7.23 -12.41 9.10
C ASN A 212 7.74 -13.83 8.83
N HIS A 213 7.16 -14.56 7.87
CA HIS A 213 7.76 -15.77 7.31
C HIS A 213 8.99 -15.42 6.43
N PRO A 214 10.15 -16.11 6.54
CA PRO A 214 11.37 -15.79 5.77
C PRO A 214 11.16 -15.69 4.26
N ASP A 215 10.53 -16.69 3.67
CA ASP A 215 10.36 -16.77 2.22
C ASP A 215 9.30 -15.79 1.72
N THR A 216 8.18 -15.68 2.42
CA THR A 216 7.10 -14.75 2.05
C THR A 216 7.58 -13.29 2.11
N LEU A 217 8.33 -12.91 3.14
CA LEU A 217 8.87 -11.55 3.24
C LEU A 217 9.88 -11.26 2.13
N TYR A 218 10.75 -12.22 1.82
CA TYR A 218 11.72 -12.04 0.74
C TYR A 218 11.04 -11.85 -0.62
N GLU A 219 10.10 -12.72 -0.97
CA GLU A 219 9.39 -12.62 -2.25
C GLU A 219 8.47 -11.39 -2.30
N TYR A 220 7.90 -10.97 -1.16
CA TYR A 220 7.15 -9.72 -1.07
C TYR A 220 8.03 -8.50 -1.36
N ILE A 221 9.21 -8.37 -0.72
CA ILE A 221 10.13 -7.26 -1.00
C ILE A 221 10.66 -7.32 -2.43
N LYS A 222 10.91 -8.53 -2.96
CA LYS A 222 11.33 -8.71 -4.36
C LYS A 222 10.25 -8.22 -5.33
N ALA A 223 9.00 -8.62 -5.12
CA ALA A 223 7.87 -8.13 -5.92
C ALA A 223 7.72 -6.60 -5.85
N LEU A 224 7.87 -6.01 -4.65
CA LEU A 224 7.84 -4.55 -4.48
C LEU A 224 8.90 -3.85 -5.36
N LYS A 225 10.14 -4.34 -5.32
CA LYS A 225 11.26 -3.75 -6.07
C LYS A 225 11.13 -3.96 -7.57
N GLU A 226 10.69 -5.14 -8.01
CA GLU A 226 10.42 -5.41 -9.43
C GLU A 226 9.29 -4.53 -9.99
N CYS A 227 8.34 -4.15 -9.14
CA CYS A 227 7.29 -3.18 -9.45
C CYS A 227 7.73 -1.72 -9.28
N GLY A 228 9.02 -1.42 -9.07
CA GLY A 228 9.55 -0.05 -9.02
C GLY A 228 9.26 0.73 -7.73
N TYR A 229 8.71 0.08 -6.69
CA TYR A 229 8.57 0.71 -5.37
C TYR A 229 9.94 0.81 -4.69
N ARG A 230 10.21 1.97 -4.09
CA ARG A 230 11.51 2.31 -3.45
C ARG A 230 11.45 2.25 -1.93
N TRP A 231 10.26 2.43 -1.36
CA TRP A 231 10.06 2.38 0.08
C TRP A 231 8.67 1.86 0.42
N LEU A 232 8.50 1.33 1.63
CA LEU A 232 7.19 0.94 2.18
C LEU A 232 6.99 1.50 3.58
N LEU A 233 5.73 1.75 3.93
CA LEU A 233 5.35 2.11 5.30
C LEU A 233 5.19 0.84 6.13
N VAL A 234 5.79 0.78 7.32
CA VAL A 234 5.71 -0.38 8.23
C VAL A 234 5.35 0.06 9.64
N GLN A 235 4.79 -0.83 10.44
CA GLN A 235 4.43 -0.52 11.83
C GLN A 235 5.60 -0.74 12.76
N GLU A 236 5.76 0.11 13.76
CA GLU A 236 6.85 -0.01 14.72
C GLU A 236 6.90 -1.37 15.43
N HIS A 237 5.76 -2.02 15.69
CA HIS A 237 5.71 -3.35 16.33
C HIS A 237 5.72 -4.52 15.33
N SER A 238 5.71 -4.25 14.03
CA SER A 238 5.86 -5.28 12.99
C SER A 238 7.33 -5.58 12.65
N VAL A 239 8.25 -4.76 13.18
CA VAL A 239 9.69 -4.85 12.95
C VAL A 239 10.46 -4.87 14.27
N GLU A 240 11.67 -5.40 14.21
CA GLU A 240 12.64 -5.45 15.30
C GLU A 240 14.04 -5.13 14.76
N ASN A 241 14.96 -4.75 15.65
CA ASN A 241 16.38 -4.69 15.33
C ASN A 241 16.93 -6.10 15.07
N LEU A 242 18.12 -6.19 14.48
CA LEU A 242 18.75 -7.47 14.16
C LEU A 242 19.01 -8.37 15.38
N ASP A 243 19.15 -7.76 16.57
CA ASP A 243 19.30 -8.42 17.86
C ASP A 243 17.96 -8.81 18.53
N GLY A 244 16.83 -8.58 17.85
CA GLY A 244 15.49 -8.89 18.35
C GLY A 244 14.91 -7.85 19.31
N SER A 245 15.62 -6.75 19.59
CA SER A 245 15.07 -5.64 20.37
C SER A 245 14.07 -4.82 19.56
N GLY A 246 13.08 -4.21 20.23
CA GLY A 246 12.18 -3.25 19.58
C GLY A 246 12.91 -1.97 19.18
N LEU A 247 12.35 -1.24 18.21
CA LEU A 247 12.92 0.02 17.74
C LEU A 247 12.99 1.05 18.89
N SER A 248 14.12 1.75 18.98
CA SER A 248 14.24 2.88 19.91
C SER A 248 13.31 4.03 19.52
N GLN A 249 13.00 4.92 20.46
CA GLN A 249 12.12 6.06 20.18
C GLN A 249 12.64 6.94 19.03
N GLU A 250 13.94 7.27 19.02
CA GLU A 250 14.52 8.13 17.98
C GLU A 250 14.53 7.47 16.60
N GLN A 251 14.83 6.16 16.55
CA GLN A 251 14.89 5.37 15.33
C GLN A 251 13.56 5.32 14.55
N LYS A 252 12.43 5.50 15.24
CA LYS A 252 11.09 5.55 14.62
C LYS A 252 10.89 6.78 13.72
N TYR A 253 11.68 7.83 13.90
CA TYR A 253 11.53 9.10 13.16
C TYR A 253 12.59 9.30 12.07
N ILE A 254 13.30 8.24 11.70
CA ILE A 254 14.24 8.23 10.57
C ILE A 254 13.94 7.04 9.65
N PRO A 255 14.37 7.05 8.38
CA PRO A 255 14.27 5.89 7.52
C PRO A 255 15.09 4.73 8.09
N ASN A 256 14.57 3.52 7.92
CA ASN A 256 15.23 2.28 8.30
C ASN A 256 15.43 1.41 7.05
N ARG A 257 16.38 0.47 7.11
CA ARG A 257 16.61 -0.51 6.05
C ARG A 257 15.99 -1.84 6.47
N LEU A 258 14.83 -2.18 5.91
CA LEU A 258 14.17 -3.46 6.17
C LEU A 258 14.89 -4.56 5.41
N VAL A 259 15.58 -5.43 6.15
CA VAL A 259 16.35 -6.57 5.63
C VAL A 259 15.50 -7.83 5.72
N ALA A 260 15.36 -8.52 4.59
CA ALA A 260 14.75 -9.84 4.52
C ALA A 260 15.75 -10.87 4.07
N ARG A 261 15.88 -11.92 4.86
CA ARG A 261 16.63 -13.13 4.54
C ARG A 261 15.65 -14.28 4.36
N ASN A 262 15.78 -15.01 3.25
CA ASN A 262 14.96 -16.19 2.99
C ASN A 262 15.61 -17.47 3.54
N SER A 263 14.91 -18.60 3.42
CA SER A 263 15.35 -19.89 3.92
C SER A 263 16.52 -20.52 3.15
N ARG A 264 16.90 -19.90 2.02
CA ARG A 264 18.08 -20.26 1.22
C ARG A 264 19.28 -19.34 1.46
N GLY A 265 19.19 -18.42 2.42
CA GLY A 265 20.25 -17.48 2.77
C GLY A 265 20.35 -16.25 1.86
N GLU A 266 19.47 -16.10 0.87
CA GLU A 266 19.43 -14.92 -0.01
C GLU A 266 18.92 -13.70 0.79
N VAL A 267 19.49 -12.53 0.53
CA VAL A 267 19.17 -11.29 1.25
C VAL A 267 18.72 -10.21 0.29
N ILE A 268 17.63 -9.54 0.65
CA ILE A 268 17.11 -8.36 -0.04
C ILE A 268 16.76 -7.28 0.99
N ALA A 269 16.79 -6.02 0.57
CA ALA A 269 16.40 -4.91 1.43
C ALA A 269 15.68 -3.80 0.65
N ILE A 270 14.86 -3.06 1.40
CA ILE A 270 14.09 -1.90 0.96
C ILE A 270 14.04 -0.85 2.09
N THR A 271 13.90 0.42 1.73
CA THR A 271 13.73 1.50 2.71
C THR A 271 12.36 1.40 3.37
N ALA A 272 12.31 1.56 4.69
CA ALA A 272 11.09 1.55 5.47
C ALA A 272 10.93 2.87 6.23
N LEU A 273 9.76 3.49 6.09
CA LEU A 273 9.31 4.56 6.98
C LEU A 273 8.42 3.94 8.06
N ILE A 274 8.62 4.35 9.31
CA ILE A 274 7.90 3.77 10.44
C ILE A 274 6.63 4.58 10.70
N LYS A 275 5.48 3.91 10.64
CA LYS A 275 4.23 4.41 11.19
C LYS A 275 4.39 4.54 12.70
N THR A 276 4.49 5.77 13.20
CA THR A 276 4.63 6.03 14.64
C THR A 276 3.35 5.65 15.38
N GLN A 277 3.50 5.21 16.62
CA GLN A 277 2.35 4.88 17.47
C GLN A 277 1.59 6.16 17.87
N GLY A 278 0.48 6.42 17.19
CA GLY A 278 -0.65 7.11 17.79
C GLY A 278 -1.38 6.17 18.74
N SER A 279 -2.00 6.67 19.81
CA SER A 279 -2.81 5.85 20.72
C SER A 279 -4.05 5.24 20.05
N ASP A 280 -4.38 5.68 18.84
CA ASP A 280 -5.45 5.20 17.96
C ASP A 280 -5.05 5.49 16.50
N THR A 281 -5.37 4.61 15.53
CA THR A 281 -5.16 4.87 14.10
C THR A 281 -5.92 6.10 13.63
N LYS A 282 -6.99 6.50 14.34
CA LYS A 282 -7.84 7.65 14.03
C LYS A 282 -7.20 9.00 14.36
N LEU A 283 -6.04 9.05 15.02
CA LEU A 283 -5.41 10.32 15.42
C LEU A 283 -4.86 11.15 14.25
N VAL A 284 -4.77 10.57 13.05
CA VAL A 284 -4.57 11.35 11.82
C VAL A 284 -5.70 12.38 11.63
N ALA A 285 -6.92 12.09 12.10
CA ALA A 285 -8.04 13.04 12.08
C ALA A 285 -7.74 14.35 12.80
N GLN A 286 -6.92 14.30 13.84
CA GLN A 286 -6.59 15.45 14.69
C GLN A 286 -5.18 15.98 14.40
N MET A 287 -4.59 15.56 13.28
CA MET A 287 -3.23 15.95 12.87
C MET A 287 -2.17 15.69 13.94
N GLN A 288 -2.30 14.60 14.71
CA GLN A 288 -1.31 14.22 15.74
C GLN A 288 0.14 14.19 15.21
N PRO A 289 0.45 13.70 13.99
CA PRO A 289 1.81 13.74 13.43
C PRO A 289 2.43 15.15 13.44
N TYR A 290 1.63 16.18 13.16
CA TYR A 290 2.09 17.56 13.18
C TYR A 290 2.43 18.02 14.60
N HIS A 291 1.57 17.71 15.58
CA HIS A 291 1.82 18.03 16.98
C HIS A 291 3.02 17.29 17.55
N GLU A 292 3.20 16.02 17.15
CA GLU A 292 4.37 15.21 17.46
C GLU A 292 5.64 15.86 16.89
N ALA A 293 5.64 16.27 15.63
CA ALA A 293 6.78 16.91 14.97
C ALA A 293 7.21 18.23 15.66
N LYS A 294 6.28 19.00 16.24
CA LYS A 294 6.62 20.23 17.00
C LYS A 294 7.55 19.97 18.18
N CYS A 295 7.46 18.79 18.78
CA CYS A 295 8.26 18.35 19.92
C CYS A 295 9.56 17.63 19.53
N ARG A 296 9.87 17.53 18.23
CA ARG A 296 11.06 16.84 17.71
C ARG A 296 12.11 17.84 17.19
N GLY A 297 13.30 17.32 16.90
CA GLY A 297 14.44 18.05 16.35
C GLY A 297 15.19 17.24 15.30
N LYS A 298 16.34 17.76 14.85
CA LYS A 298 17.17 17.07 13.86
C LYS A 298 17.84 15.83 14.47
N GLN A 299 18.05 14.81 13.66
CA GLN A 299 18.81 13.62 13.97
C GLN A 299 19.97 13.46 12.97
N GLN A 300 20.92 12.57 13.27
CA GLN A 300 22.01 12.27 12.35
C GLN A 300 21.83 10.90 11.71
N ILE A 301 22.05 10.85 10.40
CA ILE A 301 22.17 9.61 9.62
C ILE A 301 23.47 9.73 8.83
N GLY A 302 24.42 8.80 9.00
CA GLY A 302 25.70 8.85 8.27
C GLY A 302 26.51 10.15 8.49
N GLY A 303 26.31 10.85 9.61
CA GLY A 303 26.93 12.16 9.88
C GLY A 303 26.22 13.37 9.25
N VAL A 304 25.13 13.16 8.50
CA VAL A 304 24.29 14.22 7.94
C VAL A 304 23.12 14.52 8.87
N TRP A 305 22.87 15.80 9.14
CA TRP A 305 21.74 16.24 9.96
C TRP A 305 20.46 16.29 9.14
N VAL A 306 19.48 15.48 9.53
CA VAL A 306 18.15 15.42 8.89
C VAL A 306 17.04 15.78 9.88
N PRO A 307 15.91 16.34 9.42
CA PRO A 307 14.74 16.52 10.28
C PRO A 307 14.17 15.16 10.71
N SER A 308 13.79 14.99 11.98
CA SER A 308 12.95 13.84 12.37
C SER A 308 11.63 13.85 11.59
N LEU A 309 11.12 12.69 11.17
CA LEU A 309 9.84 12.58 10.46
C LEU A 309 8.84 11.71 11.23
N GLY A 310 7.75 12.29 11.72
CA GLY A 310 6.60 11.55 12.24
C GLY A 310 5.67 11.12 11.10
N SER A 311 5.58 9.83 10.80
CA SER A 311 4.74 9.31 9.71
C SER A 311 3.54 8.55 10.26
N GLN A 312 2.33 8.85 9.76
CA GLN A 312 1.12 8.10 10.11
C GLN A 312 0.20 7.88 8.92
N ILE A 313 -0.56 6.79 8.99
CA ILE A 313 -1.61 6.41 8.06
C ILE A 313 -2.86 6.01 8.84
N ALA A 314 -4.02 6.35 8.30
CA ALA A 314 -5.32 5.99 8.82
C ALA A 314 -6.28 5.66 7.68
N ASP A 315 -7.23 4.76 7.93
CA ASP A 315 -8.42 4.61 7.10
C ASP A 315 -9.17 5.96 7.02
N GLY A 316 -9.35 6.51 5.82
CA GLY A 316 -9.92 7.84 5.63
C GLY A 316 -11.42 7.90 5.93
N GLU A 317 -12.10 6.76 5.84
CA GLU A 317 -13.52 6.55 6.11
C GLU A 317 -13.81 5.96 7.50
N ASN A 318 -12.81 5.58 8.30
CA ASN A 318 -13.05 4.78 9.50
C ASN A 318 -13.58 5.59 10.70
N GLY A 319 -14.87 5.37 10.98
CA GLY A 319 -15.55 5.82 12.18
C GLY A 319 -15.81 7.33 12.22
N GLY A 320 -16.58 7.74 13.23
CA GLY A 320 -17.00 9.13 13.39
C GLY A 320 -15.85 10.14 13.49
N VAL A 321 -14.68 9.74 13.97
CA VAL A 321 -13.52 10.63 14.13
C VAL A 321 -12.93 11.03 12.76
N MET A 322 -12.61 10.06 11.89
CA MET A 322 -12.08 10.37 10.55
C MET A 322 -13.13 11.02 9.64
N MET A 323 -14.41 10.68 9.82
CA MET A 323 -15.51 11.29 9.06
C MET A 323 -15.75 12.75 9.45
N ASN A 324 -15.70 13.09 10.74
CA ASN A 324 -16.16 14.39 11.24
C ASN A 324 -15.01 15.34 11.67
N GLU A 325 -13.92 14.83 12.24
CA GLU A 325 -12.85 15.67 12.80
C GLU A 325 -11.76 15.98 11.78
N PHE A 326 -11.38 15.01 10.92
CA PHE A 326 -10.37 15.23 9.88
C PHE A 326 -10.66 16.45 9.00
N PRO A 327 -11.90 16.67 8.49
CA PRO A 327 -12.22 17.86 7.70
C PRO A 327 -11.99 19.19 8.43
N ARG A 328 -12.24 19.22 9.75
CA ARG A 328 -12.05 20.40 10.60
C ARG A 328 -10.56 20.66 10.83
N ASP A 329 -9.78 19.61 11.08
CA ASP A 329 -8.43 19.76 11.62
C ASP A 329 -7.34 19.72 10.54
N PHE A 330 -7.55 19.01 9.42
CA PHE A 330 -6.56 18.91 8.34
C PHE A 330 -6.06 20.28 7.83
N PRO A 331 -6.90 21.31 7.63
CA PRO A 331 -6.45 22.63 7.18
C PRO A 331 -5.54 23.38 8.17
N ASN A 332 -5.66 23.11 9.48
CA ASN A 332 -5.12 23.97 10.52
C ASN A 332 -3.58 24.01 10.55
N PRO A 333 -2.84 22.88 10.50
CA PRO A 333 -1.38 22.91 10.45
C PRO A 333 -0.85 23.71 9.26
N TRP A 334 -1.49 23.59 8.09
CA TRP A 334 -1.03 24.25 6.87
C TRP A 334 -1.16 25.77 6.97
N ARG A 335 -2.25 26.24 7.57
CA ARG A 335 -2.48 27.66 7.87
C ARG A 335 -1.54 28.18 8.96
N GLU A 336 -1.31 27.41 10.03
CA GLU A 336 -0.37 27.79 11.10
C GLU A 336 1.07 27.92 10.60
N MET A 337 1.48 27.07 9.65
CA MET A 337 2.83 27.10 9.06
C MET A 337 3.01 28.18 7.98
N GLN A 338 1.96 28.92 7.59
CA GLN A 338 2.10 30.02 6.64
C GLN A 338 3.04 31.10 7.18
N GLY A 339 3.92 31.62 6.32
CA GLY A 339 4.90 32.64 6.71
C GLY A 339 6.20 32.11 7.33
N GLY A 340 6.31 30.78 7.51
CA GLY A 340 7.54 30.10 7.89
C GLY A 340 7.41 29.32 9.20
N SER A 341 7.92 28.08 9.19
CA SER A 341 7.94 27.19 10.34
C SER A 341 9.21 26.36 10.32
N SER A 342 9.68 25.98 11.51
CA SER A 342 10.74 24.96 11.64
C SER A 342 10.20 23.53 11.49
N VAL A 343 8.88 23.36 11.48
CA VAL A 343 8.19 22.10 11.16
C VAL A 343 7.62 22.18 9.75
N ALA A 344 7.70 21.09 8.99
CA ALA A 344 7.10 21.00 7.66
C ALA A 344 6.35 19.68 7.46
N GLY A 345 5.29 19.71 6.64
CA GLY A 345 4.71 18.49 6.10
C GLY A 345 5.53 17.97 4.92
N PHE A 346 5.62 16.66 4.78
CA PHE A 346 6.33 15.97 3.70
C PHE A 346 5.46 14.89 3.09
N ASN A 347 5.66 14.66 1.78
CA ASN A 347 5.37 13.37 1.17
C ASN A 347 6.55 12.40 1.45
N GLY A 348 6.30 11.09 1.47
CA GLY A 348 7.32 10.10 1.85
C GLY A 348 8.50 10.08 0.88
N THR A 349 8.21 10.08 -0.43
CA THR A 349 9.26 10.17 -1.46
C THR A 349 9.96 11.54 -1.43
N GLU A 350 9.21 12.63 -1.21
CA GLU A 350 9.78 13.98 -1.10
C GLU A 350 10.82 14.07 0.04
N TYR A 351 10.50 13.52 1.21
CA TYR A 351 11.42 13.49 2.34
C TYR A 351 12.68 12.68 2.03
N LEU A 352 12.53 11.46 1.50
CA LEU A 352 13.65 10.58 1.17
C LEU A 352 14.59 11.21 0.14
N GLU A 353 14.03 11.79 -0.93
CA GLU A 353 14.86 12.43 -1.94
C GLU A 353 15.61 13.66 -1.39
N LEU A 354 14.98 14.44 -0.51
CA LEU A 354 15.62 15.61 0.11
C LEU A 354 16.79 15.24 1.02
N ILE A 355 16.66 14.21 1.85
CA ILE A 355 17.76 13.79 2.74
C ILE A 355 18.90 13.13 1.95
N GLU A 356 18.58 12.38 0.88
CA GLU A 356 19.58 11.76 0.02
C GLU A 356 20.34 12.83 -0.79
N ALA A 357 19.63 13.84 -1.30
CA ALA A 357 20.25 15.02 -1.93
C ALA A 357 21.14 15.83 -0.96
N ALA A 358 20.84 15.80 0.34
CA ALA A 358 21.68 16.39 1.38
C ALA A 358 22.91 15.54 1.75
N GLY A 359 23.06 14.34 1.16
CA GLY A 359 24.22 13.47 1.30
C GLY A 359 24.00 12.23 2.17
N VAL A 360 22.77 11.96 2.63
CA VAL A 360 22.47 10.70 3.33
C VAL A 360 22.59 9.53 2.35
N ASN A 361 23.31 8.49 2.75
CA ASN A 361 23.36 7.24 2.01
C ASN A 361 22.33 6.25 2.57
N PRO A 362 21.45 5.65 1.75
CA PRO A 362 20.50 4.63 2.21
C PRO A 362 21.13 3.41 2.91
N GLN A 363 22.42 3.16 2.70
CA GLN A 363 23.16 2.11 3.43
C GLN A 363 23.44 2.48 4.90
N ASP A 364 23.39 3.77 5.25
CA ASP A 364 23.55 4.26 6.62
C ASP A 364 22.25 4.22 7.43
N TYR A 365 21.11 3.89 6.79
CA TYR A 365 19.86 3.64 7.50
C TYR A 365 20.01 2.44 8.45
N PRO A 366 19.54 2.54 9.72
CA PRO A 366 19.60 1.44 10.66
C PRO A 366 18.94 0.17 10.10
N PRO A 367 19.60 -1.00 10.16
CA PRO A 367 19.02 -2.23 9.67
C PRO A 367 17.96 -2.74 10.66
N ILE A 368 16.78 -3.05 10.14
CA ILE A 368 15.69 -3.69 10.86
C ILE A 368 15.26 -4.96 10.11
N GLN A 369 14.50 -5.82 10.76
CA GLN A 369 13.89 -7.02 10.19
C GLN A 369 12.45 -7.14 10.68
N ALA A 370 11.63 -7.96 10.03
CA ALA A 370 10.30 -8.27 10.56
C ALA A 370 10.40 -8.94 11.94
N VAL A 371 9.37 -8.80 12.77
CA VAL A 371 9.36 -9.42 14.10
C VAL A 371 9.59 -10.93 14.09
N HIS A 372 10.21 -11.43 15.16
CA HIS A 372 10.54 -12.84 15.41
C HIS A 372 11.64 -13.45 14.54
N LYS A 373 12.21 -12.70 13.59
CA LYS A 373 13.31 -13.18 12.75
C LYS A 373 14.54 -13.51 13.58
N HIS A 374 14.87 -12.69 14.57
CA HIS A 374 15.97 -12.95 15.48
C HIS A 374 15.86 -14.33 16.14
N LYS A 375 14.66 -14.72 16.57
CA LYS A 375 14.41 -16.03 17.21
C LYS A 375 14.64 -17.21 16.27
N ILE A 376 14.29 -17.06 15.00
CA ILE A 376 14.53 -18.09 13.96
C ILE A 376 16.04 -18.22 13.72
N TRP A 377 16.73 -17.11 13.53
CA TRP A 377 18.16 -17.10 13.20
C TRP A 377 19.08 -17.46 14.39
N GLN A 378 18.56 -17.50 15.62
CA GLN A 378 19.25 -18.12 16.76
C GLN A 378 19.27 -19.65 16.68
N ARG A 379 18.32 -20.28 15.97
CA ARG A 379 18.21 -21.74 15.82
C ARG A 379 18.82 -22.27 14.53
N VAL A 380 18.94 -21.42 13.52
CA VAL A 380 19.47 -21.77 12.20
C VAL A 380 20.64 -20.86 11.89
N ASN A 381 21.80 -21.45 11.57
CA ASN A 381 22.93 -20.69 11.06
C ASN A 381 22.53 -20.01 9.72
N PRO A 382 22.47 -18.66 9.64
CA PRO A 382 21.99 -17.96 8.45
C PRO A 382 22.80 -18.24 7.18
N ASP A 383 24.08 -18.59 7.31
CA ASP A 383 24.99 -18.86 6.19
C ASP A 383 24.91 -20.32 5.68
N ALA A 384 24.22 -21.18 6.41
CA ALA A 384 23.99 -22.58 6.06
C ALA A 384 22.49 -22.93 6.14
N ALA A 385 21.62 -21.94 6.01
CA ALA A 385 20.18 -22.12 6.10
C ALA A 385 19.66 -22.99 4.94
N THR A 386 18.75 -23.90 5.27
CA THR A 386 17.93 -24.63 4.30
C THR A 386 16.45 -24.45 4.62
N PRO A 387 15.55 -24.60 3.64
CA PRO A 387 14.10 -24.58 3.87
C PRO A 387 13.67 -25.50 5.03
N GLU A 388 14.19 -26.73 5.05
CA GLU A 388 13.84 -27.72 6.07
C GLU A 388 14.28 -27.29 7.47
N ALA A 389 15.49 -26.76 7.61
CA ALA A 389 16.01 -26.29 8.89
C ALA A 389 15.22 -25.08 9.42
N VAL A 390 14.83 -24.16 8.52
CA VAL A 390 14.01 -23.00 8.88
C VAL A 390 12.60 -23.41 9.30
N GLU A 391 11.94 -24.31 8.56
CA GLU A 391 10.63 -24.83 8.94
C GLU A 391 10.67 -25.59 10.26
N GLN A 392 11.72 -26.38 10.50
CA GLN A 392 11.91 -27.07 11.77
C GLN A 392 12.06 -26.08 12.94
N ALA A 393 12.85 -25.01 12.76
CA ALA A 393 13.00 -23.97 13.78
C ALA A 393 11.68 -23.22 14.04
N ILE A 394 10.90 -22.93 13.00
CA ILE A 394 9.56 -22.32 13.12
C ILE A 394 8.61 -23.26 13.89
N ALA A 395 8.60 -24.55 13.58
CA ALA A 395 7.76 -25.54 14.26
C ALA A 395 8.12 -25.67 15.75
N GLU A 396 9.42 -25.73 16.07
CA GLU A 396 9.91 -25.75 17.45
C GLU A 396 9.51 -24.47 18.21
N LEU A 397 9.69 -23.30 17.60
CA LEU A 397 9.30 -22.01 18.19
C LEU A 397 7.81 -21.92 18.47
N LYS A 398 6.95 -22.36 17.54
CA LYS A 398 5.49 -22.42 17.75
C LYS A 398 5.10 -23.30 18.94
N GLN A 399 5.89 -24.33 19.25
CA GLN A 399 5.62 -25.23 20.39
C GLN A 399 6.18 -24.69 21.72
N THR A 400 7.30 -23.97 21.67
CA THR A 400 8.10 -23.61 22.87
C THR A 400 7.93 -22.16 23.31
N ASP A 401 7.47 -21.27 22.43
CA ASP A 401 7.30 -19.84 22.70
C ASP A 401 5.86 -19.40 22.39
N HIS A 402 5.05 -19.24 23.44
CA HIS A 402 3.66 -18.81 23.32
C HIS A 402 3.46 -17.41 22.70
N ARG A 403 4.53 -16.61 22.61
CA ARG A 403 4.52 -15.28 21.97
C ARG A 403 4.98 -15.32 20.52
N PHE A 404 5.34 -16.48 19.97
CA PHE A 404 5.79 -16.63 18.60
C PHE A 404 4.62 -16.92 17.65
N SER A 405 4.53 -16.16 16.55
CA SER A 405 3.56 -16.38 15.47
C SER A 405 4.22 -16.15 14.10
N MET A 406 3.75 -16.81 13.05
CA MET A 406 4.16 -16.59 11.66
C MET A 406 3.02 -16.00 10.80
N ASP A 407 2.00 -15.45 11.45
CA ASP A 407 0.82 -14.89 10.77
C ASP A 407 1.05 -13.48 10.22
N GLY A 408 2.26 -12.91 10.42
CA GLY A 408 2.58 -11.49 10.20
C GLY A 408 2.23 -10.60 11.39
N ALA A 409 2.38 -9.28 11.22
CA ALA A 409 1.94 -8.25 12.17
C ALA A 409 1.22 -7.09 11.47
N SER A 410 0.05 -6.69 11.96
CA SER A 410 -0.87 -5.69 11.37
C SER A 410 -1.29 -4.63 12.41
N TRP A 411 -1.96 -3.53 11.99
CA TRP A 411 -2.45 -2.52 12.95
C TRP A 411 -3.53 -3.05 13.89
N THR A 412 -4.20 -4.14 13.50
CA THR A 412 -5.35 -4.63 14.23
C THR A 412 -4.94 -5.50 15.42
N ASN A 413 -3.65 -5.80 15.60
CA ASN A 413 -2.96 -6.53 16.70
C ASN A 413 -3.56 -7.87 17.17
N ASP A 414 -4.87 -7.98 17.29
CA ASP A 414 -5.63 -9.08 17.88
C ASP A 414 -6.39 -9.93 16.84
N LEU A 415 -6.50 -9.47 15.59
CA LEU A 415 -7.18 -10.20 14.50
C LEU A 415 -6.20 -11.13 13.78
N SER A 416 -6.41 -12.45 13.89
CA SER A 416 -5.74 -13.44 13.03
C SER A 416 -6.43 -13.49 11.67
N TRP A 417 -5.66 -13.25 10.62
CA TRP A 417 -6.10 -13.35 9.22
C TRP A 417 -6.02 -14.78 8.66
N VAL A 418 -5.62 -15.73 9.52
CA VAL A 418 -5.27 -17.10 9.16
C VAL A 418 -6.07 -18.11 9.98
N ARG A 419 -5.98 -18.06 11.31
CA ARG A 419 -6.60 -19.04 12.20
C ARG A 419 -8.14 -18.95 12.13
N GLY A 420 -8.80 -20.06 11.82
CA GLY A 420 -10.27 -20.15 11.79
C GLY A 420 -10.91 -19.69 10.48
N TYR A 421 -10.11 -19.44 9.44
CA TYR A 421 -10.57 -19.09 8.09
C TYR A 421 -10.09 -20.10 7.03
N GLU A 422 -9.85 -21.34 7.43
CA GLU A 422 -9.42 -22.43 6.54
C GLU A 422 -10.43 -22.62 5.39
N ASN A 423 -11.72 -22.40 5.66
CA ASN A 423 -12.82 -22.42 4.69
C ASN A 423 -12.75 -21.34 3.59
N VAL A 424 -11.89 -20.33 3.75
CA VAL A 424 -11.61 -19.30 2.74
C VAL A 424 -10.20 -19.47 2.18
N LEU A 425 -9.22 -19.69 3.05
CA LEU A 425 -7.81 -19.75 2.68
C LEU A 425 -7.44 -20.96 1.83
N GLU A 426 -7.97 -22.15 2.13
CA GLU A 426 -7.67 -23.34 1.34
C GLU A 426 -8.22 -23.22 -0.09
N PRO A 427 -9.51 -22.87 -0.32
CA PRO A 427 -10.02 -22.60 -1.66
C PRO A 427 -9.26 -21.51 -2.41
N MET A 428 -8.87 -20.43 -1.72
CA MET A 428 -8.06 -19.36 -2.30
C MET A 428 -6.72 -19.88 -2.83
N ASN A 429 -6.00 -20.68 -2.03
CA ASN A 429 -4.73 -21.30 -2.48
C ASN A 429 -4.94 -22.28 -3.64
N GLN A 430 -6.03 -23.06 -3.61
CA GLN A 430 -6.37 -23.98 -4.70
C GLN A 430 -6.65 -23.23 -6.01
N LEU A 431 -7.39 -22.12 -5.96
CA LEU A 431 -7.66 -21.31 -7.15
C LEU A 431 -6.39 -20.68 -7.72
N SER A 432 -5.53 -20.14 -6.86
CA SER A 432 -4.22 -19.61 -7.26
C SER A 432 -3.37 -20.68 -7.97
N ALA A 433 -3.27 -21.88 -7.37
CA ALA A 433 -2.54 -22.98 -7.98
C ALA A 433 -3.11 -23.37 -9.36
N GLN A 434 -4.43 -23.48 -9.49
CA GLN A 434 -5.09 -23.78 -10.77
C GLN A 434 -4.87 -22.67 -11.82
N PHE A 435 -4.92 -21.40 -11.39
CA PHE A 435 -4.66 -20.26 -12.26
C PHE A 435 -3.24 -20.33 -12.84
N HIS A 436 -2.23 -20.52 -11.98
CA HIS A 436 -0.83 -20.61 -12.40
C HIS A 436 -0.55 -21.85 -13.24
N GLU A 437 -1.07 -23.01 -12.87
CA GLU A 437 -0.93 -24.26 -13.65
C GLU A 437 -1.45 -24.08 -15.09
N LYS A 438 -2.59 -23.39 -15.25
CA LYS A 438 -3.19 -23.15 -16.55
C LYS A 438 -2.47 -22.07 -17.36
N TYR A 439 -2.19 -20.92 -16.75
CA TYR A 439 -1.80 -19.73 -17.50
C TYR A 439 -0.30 -19.46 -17.54
N ASP A 440 0.50 -19.88 -16.56
CA ASP A 440 1.94 -19.59 -16.56
C ASP A 440 2.65 -20.15 -17.80
N PRO A 441 2.42 -21.42 -18.22
CA PRO A 441 3.05 -21.94 -19.44
C PRO A 441 2.64 -21.17 -20.70
N LEU A 442 1.40 -20.67 -20.74
CA LEU A 442 0.86 -19.91 -21.87
C LEU A 442 1.49 -18.51 -21.95
N VAL A 443 1.59 -17.82 -20.82
CA VAL A 443 2.23 -16.50 -20.72
C VAL A 443 3.75 -16.59 -20.96
N GLN A 444 4.39 -17.66 -20.51
CA GLN A 444 5.81 -17.92 -20.79
C GLN A 444 6.07 -18.14 -22.30
N ALA A 445 5.17 -18.84 -22.99
CA ALA A 445 5.27 -19.05 -24.43
C ALA A 445 4.96 -17.78 -25.24
N ASP A 446 3.98 -17.00 -24.81
CA ASP A 446 3.58 -15.73 -25.43
C ASP A 446 3.12 -14.72 -24.36
N PRO A 447 3.95 -13.74 -24.00
CA PRO A 447 3.58 -12.72 -23.02
C PRO A 447 2.34 -11.90 -23.40
N SER A 448 1.98 -11.83 -24.70
CA SER A 448 0.78 -11.11 -25.13
C SER A 448 -0.52 -11.84 -24.74
N PHE A 449 -0.43 -13.08 -24.27
CA PHE A 449 -1.56 -13.87 -23.78
C PHE A 449 -2.30 -13.17 -22.63
N THR A 450 -1.62 -12.35 -21.82
CA THR A 450 -2.23 -11.56 -20.74
C THR A 450 -3.26 -10.54 -21.25
N ARG A 451 -3.25 -10.22 -22.56
CA ARG A 451 -4.24 -9.32 -23.20
C ARG A 451 -5.55 -10.02 -23.57
N ARG A 452 -5.69 -11.32 -23.32
CA ARG A 452 -6.89 -12.05 -23.71
C ARG A 452 -8.02 -11.87 -22.68
N PRO A 453 -9.29 -11.79 -23.13
CA PRO A 453 -10.43 -11.66 -22.23
C PRO A 453 -10.60 -12.80 -21.22
N ASP A 454 -10.23 -14.03 -21.58
CA ASP A 454 -10.32 -15.21 -20.71
C ASP A 454 -9.27 -15.17 -19.58
N TYR A 455 -8.04 -14.76 -19.90
CA TYR A 455 -7.01 -14.52 -18.90
C TYR A 455 -7.43 -13.42 -17.91
N LEU A 456 -7.91 -12.29 -18.43
CA LEU A 456 -8.39 -11.17 -17.60
C LEU A 456 -9.49 -11.60 -16.62
N GLU A 457 -10.49 -12.34 -17.10
CA GLU A 457 -11.61 -12.77 -16.25
C GLU A 457 -11.14 -13.75 -15.16
N ALA A 458 -10.28 -14.71 -15.50
CA ALA A 458 -9.73 -15.64 -14.52
C ALA A 458 -8.84 -14.94 -13.49
N LEU A 459 -8.00 -13.99 -13.93
CA LEU A 459 -7.16 -13.18 -13.05
C LEU A 459 -8.03 -12.37 -12.08
N LEU A 460 -9.09 -11.74 -12.57
CA LEU A 460 -10.00 -10.96 -11.74
C LEU A 460 -10.54 -11.79 -10.56
N TYR A 461 -11.04 -13.00 -10.80
CA TYR A 461 -11.53 -13.86 -9.72
C TYR A 461 -10.42 -14.35 -8.80
N ASN A 462 -9.24 -14.68 -9.33
CA ASN A 462 -8.07 -15.06 -8.53
C ASN A 462 -7.68 -13.93 -7.56
N LEU A 463 -7.62 -12.68 -8.02
CA LEU A 463 -7.31 -11.54 -7.15
C LEU A 463 -8.45 -11.25 -6.18
N LEU A 464 -9.71 -11.27 -6.62
CA LEU A 464 -10.85 -10.91 -5.77
C LEU A 464 -10.99 -11.83 -4.57
N VAL A 465 -10.85 -13.16 -4.71
CA VAL A 465 -10.98 -14.09 -3.58
C VAL A 465 -9.95 -13.82 -2.47
N GLN A 466 -8.84 -13.16 -2.79
CA GLN A 466 -7.75 -12.82 -1.86
C GLN A 466 -8.01 -11.58 -1.00
N THR A 467 -9.10 -10.84 -1.27
CA THR A 467 -9.49 -9.63 -0.53
C THR A 467 -9.53 -9.89 0.98
N SER A 468 -8.91 -9.01 1.78
CA SER A 468 -8.85 -9.18 3.24
C SER A 468 -10.23 -9.12 3.92
N CYS A 469 -11.15 -8.30 3.41
CA CYS A 469 -12.47 -8.05 4.01
C CYS A 469 -13.29 -9.31 4.27
N PHE A 470 -13.12 -10.36 3.45
CA PHE A 470 -13.84 -11.62 3.62
C PHE A 470 -13.46 -12.40 4.89
N ARG A 471 -12.40 -11.96 5.57
CA ARG A 471 -11.92 -12.50 6.86
C ARG A 471 -11.92 -11.43 7.96
N TYR A 472 -11.94 -10.15 7.60
CA TYR A 472 -12.00 -9.05 8.56
C TYR A 472 -13.36 -8.99 9.29
N TRP A 473 -14.45 -9.06 8.53
CA TRP A 473 -15.81 -8.84 9.05
C TRP A 473 -16.44 -10.07 9.72
N GLY A 474 -15.69 -11.15 9.88
CA GLY A 474 -16.18 -12.38 10.49
C GLY A 474 -16.72 -13.40 9.49
N GLN A 475 -17.14 -14.54 10.03
CA GLN A 475 -17.80 -15.63 9.30
C GLN A 475 -19.23 -15.24 8.85
N GLY A 476 -19.79 -16.01 7.91
CA GLY A 476 -21.15 -15.80 7.38
C GLY A 476 -21.14 -15.19 5.99
N THR A 477 -21.96 -14.16 5.76
CA THR A 477 -22.16 -13.54 4.44
C THR A 477 -20.84 -13.19 3.73
N TRP A 478 -19.87 -12.63 4.46
CA TRP A 478 -18.56 -12.28 3.90
C TRP A 478 -17.75 -13.48 3.44
N THR A 479 -17.78 -14.59 4.18
CA THR A 479 -17.14 -15.84 3.77
C THR A 479 -17.91 -16.56 2.65
N ASP A 480 -19.23 -16.38 2.57
CA ASP A 480 -20.04 -16.89 1.45
C ASP A 480 -19.77 -16.12 0.15
N TYR A 481 -19.49 -14.82 0.24
CA TYR A 481 -18.98 -14.04 -0.89
C TYR A 481 -17.64 -14.60 -1.40
N ALA A 482 -16.69 -14.88 -0.51
CA ALA A 482 -15.43 -15.50 -0.91
C ALA A 482 -15.64 -16.88 -1.56
N ARG A 483 -16.55 -17.71 -1.04
CA ARG A 483 -16.92 -19.00 -1.65
C ARG A 483 -17.48 -18.82 -3.06
N THR A 484 -18.37 -17.85 -3.25
CA THR A 484 -18.96 -17.54 -4.57
C THR A 484 -17.89 -17.09 -5.57
N LEU A 485 -16.95 -16.24 -5.14
CA LEU A 485 -15.83 -15.80 -5.97
C LEU A 485 -14.92 -16.98 -6.35
N TYR A 486 -14.60 -17.85 -5.39
CA TYR A 486 -13.86 -19.07 -5.63
C TYR A 486 -14.55 -19.96 -6.67
N GLU A 487 -15.83 -20.27 -6.49
CA GLU A 487 -16.58 -21.16 -7.40
C GLU A 487 -16.60 -20.63 -8.83
N ARG A 488 -16.78 -19.32 -9.01
CA ARG A 488 -16.74 -18.68 -10.33
C ARG A 488 -15.34 -18.67 -10.94
N GLY A 489 -14.31 -18.37 -10.16
CA GLY A 489 -12.92 -18.45 -10.60
C GLY A 489 -12.52 -19.87 -11.02
N ALA A 490 -12.86 -20.87 -10.20
CA ALA A 490 -12.57 -22.27 -10.45
C ALA A 490 -13.25 -22.79 -11.73
N ALA A 491 -14.42 -22.26 -12.10
CA ALA A 491 -15.07 -22.62 -13.36
C ALA A 491 -14.30 -22.12 -14.60
N LEU A 492 -13.48 -21.07 -14.46
CA LEU A 492 -12.68 -20.49 -15.55
C LEU A 492 -11.28 -21.11 -15.64
N THR A 493 -10.76 -21.67 -14.54
CA THR A 493 -9.42 -22.27 -14.46
C THR A 493 -9.40 -23.78 -14.68
N ARG A 494 -10.57 -24.42 -14.75
CA ARG A 494 -10.71 -25.83 -15.15
C ARG A 494 -10.45 -26.07 -16.64
#